data_AF-A0A6A9S1J1-F1
#
_entry.id   AF-A0A6A9S1J1-F1
#
_cell.length_a   1.000
_cell.length_b   1.000
_cell.length_c   1.000
_cell.angle_alpha   90.00
_cell.angle_beta   90.00
_cell.angle_gamma   90.00
#
_symmetry.space_group_name_H-M   'P 1'
#
loop_
_entity.id
_entity.type
_entity.pdbx_description
1 polymer ?
#
loop_
_entity_poly.entity_id
_entity_poly.type
_entity_poly.pdbx_seq_one_letter_code
_entity_poly.pdbx_strand_id
1 'polypeptide(L)'
;MQTNIREWLRTLTGDQVDGGEEGLRYFLGGAYNGLYFSLTTQYPLGTNIYEKKWDLLIVLDACRVDALREVAPEFEFIDRVDSVWSTGSSSHEWLCKTFTQEHADEISDTVYLSTNPHTQPTFKDGKRPPRKYVVPVTWADWNVVDESQFKLLKQLSRHHRYEDYFDTIPPNIVTDQAILAGRKLDFERMILHYYQPHRPHVASAYREQRDITDAEDHPWEAIERGEISKQEAWENYLDNLRLVLGSIRRLLSNIDAERVAITADHGELFGEMKQYGHPEGIPHPHLKKVPWAVTSATDQKTSNPCASVAEQEEPSKSDVEDRLKHLGYI
;
A
#
# COMPACT_ATOMS: atom_id res chain seq x y z
N MET A 1 20.37 8.65 17.45
CA MET A 1 19.55 8.18 18.59
C MET A 1 18.65 9.31 19.03
N GLN A 2 17.33 9.10 18.98
CA GLN A 2 16.30 10.04 19.44
C GLN A 2 15.68 9.50 20.74
N THR A 3 15.27 10.40 21.64
CA THR A 3 14.72 10.03 22.96
C THR A 3 13.50 10.88 23.32
N ASN A 4 12.35 10.24 23.57
CA ASN A 4 11.11 10.88 24.03
C ASN A 4 10.60 10.28 25.34
N ILE A 5 11.52 9.80 26.21
CA ILE A 5 11.20 9.06 27.44
C ILE A 5 10.16 9.76 28.32
N ARG A 6 10.22 11.10 28.45
CA ARG A 6 9.26 11.86 29.28
C ARG A 6 7.84 11.82 28.72
N GLU A 7 7.71 11.99 27.42
CA GLU A 7 6.41 11.94 26.73
C GLU A 7 5.87 10.52 26.72
N TRP A 8 6.72 9.53 26.46
CA TRP A 8 6.38 8.11 26.55
C TRP A 8 5.91 7.72 27.96
N LEU A 9 6.55 8.20 29.04
CA LEU A 9 6.08 7.93 30.41
C LEU A 9 4.70 8.54 30.68
N ARG A 10 4.33 9.67 30.04
CA ARG A 10 3.00 10.27 30.18
C ARG A 10 1.89 9.43 29.56
N THR A 11 2.20 8.59 28.58
CA THR A 11 1.21 7.68 27.97
C THR A 11 0.70 6.61 28.95
N LEU A 12 1.40 6.37 30.07
CA LEU A 12 0.92 5.51 31.16
C LEU A 12 -0.07 6.21 32.09
N THR A 13 0.07 7.53 32.26
CA THR A 13 -0.63 8.28 33.30
C THR A 13 -1.85 9.03 32.79
N GLY A 14 -2.09 9.06 31.47
CA GLY A 14 -3.29 9.64 30.85
C GLY A 14 -3.28 11.16 30.74
N ASP A 15 -2.11 11.79 30.83
CA ASP A 15 -1.99 13.23 30.51
C ASP A 15 -1.84 13.35 28.98
N GLN A 16 -2.90 13.84 28.33
CA GLN A 16 -3.09 13.95 26.88
C GLN A 16 -1.79 14.03 26.07
N VAL A 17 -1.50 12.95 25.36
CA VAL A 17 -0.73 13.01 24.12
C VAL A 17 -1.76 13.20 23.02
N ASP A 18 -1.70 14.34 22.31
CA ASP A 18 -2.69 14.76 21.30
C ASP A 18 -3.15 13.58 20.42
N GLY A 19 -4.43 13.21 20.54
CA GLY A 19 -5.13 12.28 19.64
C GLY A 19 -4.79 10.79 19.74
N GLY A 20 -3.97 10.35 20.72
CA GLY A 20 -3.52 8.95 20.81
C GLY A 20 -4.36 8.03 21.72
N GLU A 21 -4.35 6.72 21.41
CA GLU A 21 -4.74 5.67 22.36
C GLU A 21 -3.83 5.71 23.61
N GLU A 22 -4.37 5.46 24.80
CA GLU A 22 -3.62 5.55 26.07
C GLU A 22 -3.48 4.20 26.80
N GLY A 23 -2.59 4.16 27.79
CA GLY A 23 -2.48 3.06 28.74
C GLY A 23 -1.38 2.03 28.41
N LEU A 24 -1.38 0.94 29.17
CA LEU A 24 -0.27 -0.02 29.18
C LEU A 24 0.03 -0.63 27.80
N ARG A 25 -1.00 -0.90 26.98
CA ARG A 25 -0.81 -1.45 25.62
C ARG A 25 -0.08 -0.46 24.72
N TYR A 26 -0.47 0.81 24.75
CA TYR A 26 0.17 1.86 23.95
C TYR A 26 1.61 2.09 24.40
N PHE A 27 1.84 2.17 25.71
CA PHE A 27 3.17 2.31 26.30
C PHE A 27 4.12 1.18 25.87
N LEU A 28 3.68 -0.09 26.01
CA LEU A 28 4.47 -1.24 25.60
C LEU A 28 4.66 -1.27 24.07
N GLY A 29 3.66 -0.86 23.29
CA GLY A 29 3.74 -0.71 21.84
C GLY A 29 4.84 0.28 21.42
N GLY A 30 4.96 1.42 22.09
CA GLY A 30 6.03 2.40 21.83
C GLY A 30 7.43 1.86 22.11
N ALA A 31 7.63 1.15 23.23
CA ALA A 31 8.91 0.51 23.52
C ALA A 31 9.25 -0.58 22.48
N TYR A 32 8.26 -1.40 22.13
CA TYR A 32 8.40 -2.44 21.11
C TYR A 32 8.77 -1.84 19.75
N ASN A 33 8.03 -0.84 19.26
CA ASN A 33 8.29 -0.21 17.97
C ASN A 33 9.64 0.52 17.95
N GLY A 34 10.02 1.18 19.05
CA GLY A 34 11.34 1.78 19.20
C GLY A 34 12.45 0.77 18.96
N LEU A 35 12.39 -0.39 19.62
CA LEU A 35 13.36 -1.46 19.43
C LEU A 35 13.27 -2.10 18.04
N TYR A 36 12.05 -2.44 17.59
CA TYR A 36 11.81 -3.10 16.31
C TYR A 36 12.34 -2.28 15.14
N PHE A 37 12.00 -1.00 15.04
CA PHE A 37 12.48 -0.15 13.93
C PHE A 37 13.98 0.15 14.03
N SER A 38 14.51 0.26 15.25
CA SER A 38 15.95 0.45 15.43
C SER A 38 16.78 -0.73 14.92
N LEU A 39 16.27 -1.96 15.06
CA LEU A 39 16.93 -3.15 14.54
C LEU A 39 16.64 -3.36 13.05
N THR A 40 15.39 -3.22 12.63
CA THR A 40 14.93 -3.65 11.29
C THR A 40 15.15 -2.61 10.19
N THR A 41 15.57 -1.39 10.52
CA THR A 41 16.11 -0.44 9.53
C THR A 41 17.53 -0.76 9.12
N GLN A 42 18.31 -1.37 10.02
CA GLN A 42 19.69 -1.79 9.77
C GLN A 42 19.79 -3.23 9.28
N TYR A 43 18.87 -4.09 9.74
CA TYR A 43 18.77 -5.49 9.36
C TYR A 43 17.34 -5.80 8.92
N PRO A 44 16.96 -5.44 7.68
CA PRO A 44 15.60 -5.64 7.19
C PRO A 44 15.13 -7.08 7.31
N LEU A 45 13.92 -7.26 7.83
CA LEU A 45 13.22 -8.55 7.81
C LEU A 45 12.34 -8.59 6.58
N GLY A 46 12.79 -9.30 5.55
CA GLY A 46 12.10 -9.43 4.27
C GLY A 46 13.08 -9.56 3.11
N THR A 47 12.55 -9.48 1.90
CA THR A 47 13.30 -9.41 0.65
C THR A 47 12.93 -8.10 -0.02
N ASN A 48 13.91 -7.26 -0.31
CA ASN A 48 13.67 -6.03 -1.07
C ASN A 48 13.27 -6.41 -2.51
N ILE A 49 12.36 -5.66 -3.12
CA ILE A 49 11.93 -5.88 -4.51
C ILE A 49 13.09 -5.82 -5.50
N TYR A 50 14.13 -5.02 -5.20
CA TYR A 50 15.31 -4.87 -6.04
C TYR A 50 16.28 -6.07 -5.99
N GLU A 51 16.11 -6.98 -5.02
CA GLU A 51 16.82 -8.28 -5.01
C GLU A 51 16.26 -9.28 -6.04
N LYS A 52 15.11 -8.97 -6.64
CA LYS A 52 14.45 -9.81 -7.64
C LYS A 52 14.45 -9.12 -9.00
N LYS A 53 14.44 -9.93 -10.06
CA LYS A 53 14.35 -9.42 -11.44
C LYS A 53 12.89 -9.18 -11.82
N TRP A 54 12.60 -8.03 -12.38
CA TRP A 54 11.31 -7.61 -12.94
C TRP A 54 11.53 -6.36 -13.80
N ASP A 55 10.65 -6.17 -14.78
CA ASP A 55 10.61 -4.96 -15.63
C ASP A 55 9.39 -4.12 -15.23
N LEU A 56 8.27 -4.80 -14.95
CA LEU A 56 7.05 -4.23 -14.41
C LEU A 56 6.70 -4.88 -13.07
N LEU A 57 6.64 -4.09 -12.01
CA LEU A 57 6.21 -4.52 -10.69
C LEU A 57 4.80 -3.98 -10.40
N ILE A 58 3.86 -4.88 -10.17
CA ILE A 58 2.51 -4.56 -9.74
C ILE A 58 2.43 -4.84 -8.25
N VAL A 59 2.19 -3.79 -7.47
CA VAL A 59 2.04 -3.85 -6.01
C VAL A 59 0.57 -3.63 -5.67
N LEU A 60 -0.02 -4.62 -4.98
CA LEU A 60 -1.39 -4.59 -4.47
C LEU A 60 -1.36 -4.25 -2.98
N ASP A 61 -1.98 -3.15 -2.57
CA ASP A 61 -2.02 -2.73 -1.17
C ASP A 61 -2.73 -3.76 -0.28
N ALA A 62 -2.06 -4.23 0.77
CA ALA A 62 -2.58 -5.16 1.76
C ALA A 62 -2.99 -6.55 1.21
N CYS A 63 -2.46 -6.99 0.06
CA CYS A 63 -2.85 -8.26 -0.55
C CYS A 63 -2.24 -9.49 0.15
N ARG A 64 -3.09 -10.33 0.74
CA ARG A 64 -2.71 -11.63 1.31
C ARG A 64 -2.44 -12.70 0.26
N VAL A 65 -1.49 -13.59 0.56
CA VAL A 65 -1.13 -14.74 -0.28
C VAL A 65 -2.30 -15.71 -0.47
N ASP A 66 -3.05 -16.02 0.59
CA ASP A 66 -4.19 -16.94 0.54
C ASP A 66 -5.34 -16.38 -0.29
N ALA A 67 -5.63 -15.09 -0.17
CA ALA A 67 -6.60 -14.40 -1.00
C ALA A 67 -6.25 -14.43 -2.49
N LEU A 68 -4.99 -14.11 -2.85
CA LEU A 68 -4.60 -14.17 -4.25
C LEU A 68 -4.68 -15.59 -4.81
N ARG A 69 -4.32 -16.60 -4.01
CA ARG A 69 -4.47 -18.01 -4.40
C ARG A 69 -5.92 -18.42 -4.59
N GLU A 70 -6.83 -17.88 -3.79
CA GLU A 70 -8.25 -18.18 -3.85
C GLU A 70 -8.87 -17.69 -5.16
N VAL A 71 -8.55 -16.46 -5.59
CA VAL A 71 -9.09 -15.89 -6.83
C VAL A 71 -8.25 -16.21 -8.07
N ALA A 72 -6.99 -16.66 -7.92
CA ALA A 72 -6.09 -16.94 -9.04
C ALA A 72 -6.70 -17.82 -10.15
N PRO A 73 -7.49 -18.88 -9.87
CA PRO A 73 -8.12 -19.68 -10.92
C PRO A 73 -9.08 -18.91 -11.85
N GLU A 74 -9.55 -17.72 -11.44
CA GLU A 74 -10.41 -16.84 -12.24
C GLU A 74 -9.63 -15.98 -13.27
N PHE A 75 -8.29 -15.99 -13.20
CA PHE A 75 -7.40 -15.11 -13.97
C PHE A 75 -6.30 -15.90 -14.67
N GLU A 76 -6.40 -16.00 -15.99
CA GLU A 76 -5.54 -16.79 -16.87
C GLU A 76 -4.06 -16.40 -16.85
N PHE A 77 -3.74 -15.17 -16.42
CA PHE A 77 -2.36 -14.68 -16.32
C PHE A 77 -1.68 -15.05 -14.99
N ILE A 78 -2.37 -15.74 -14.08
CA ILE A 78 -1.84 -16.18 -12.78
C ILE A 78 -1.79 -17.71 -12.73
N ASP A 79 -0.67 -18.28 -13.17
CA ASP A 79 -0.45 -19.74 -13.11
C ASP A 79 -0.06 -20.22 -11.70
N ARG A 80 0.88 -19.52 -11.08
CA ARG A 80 1.42 -19.87 -9.75
C ARG A 80 1.56 -18.66 -8.86
N VAL A 81 1.08 -18.79 -7.62
CA VAL A 81 1.25 -17.79 -6.56
C VAL A 81 2.26 -18.29 -5.54
N ASP A 82 3.52 -17.92 -5.75
CA ASP A 82 4.56 -18.04 -4.72
C ASP A 82 4.37 -16.96 -3.66
N SER A 83 5.29 -16.92 -2.70
CA SER A 83 5.25 -15.96 -1.61
C SER A 83 6.64 -15.52 -1.20
N VAL A 84 6.78 -14.26 -0.81
CA VAL A 84 8.01 -13.68 -0.30
C VAL A 84 7.73 -12.95 1.02
N TRP A 85 8.75 -12.77 1.84
CA TRP A 85 8.63 -11.91 3.02
C TRP A 85 8.82 -10.45 2.59
N SER A 86 7.80 -9.63 2.78
CA SER A 86 7.86 -8.18 2.64
C SER A 86 8.76 -7.56 3.71
N THR A 87 9.40 -6.44 3.36
CA THR A 87 10.17 -5.59 4.27
C THR A 87 9.29 -4.89 5.30
N GLY A 88 7.99 -4.68 5.01
CA GLY A 88 7.04 -3.99 5.88
C GLY A 88 5.82 -4.81 6.28
N SER A 89 5.14 -4.40 7.35
CA SER A 89 3.81 -4.91 7.73
C SER A 89 2.68 -3.89 7.48
N SER A 90 3.02 -2.74 6.91
CA SER A 90 2.14 -1.67 6.44
C SER A 90 2.81 -0.94 5.27
N SER A 91 2.06 -0.16 4.49
CA SER A 91 2.63 0.58 3.35
C SER A 91 3.71 1.56 3.78
N HIS A 92 3.51 2.31 4.87
CA HIS A 92 4.49 3.32 5.28
C HIS A 92 5.83 2.68 5.70
N GLU A 93 5.77 1.55 6.39
CA GLU A 93 6.96 0.75 6.70
C GLU A 93 7.61 0.20 5.43
N TRP A 94 6.81 -0.37 4.52
CA TRP A 94 7.32 -0.95 3.27
C TRP A 94 7.98 0.10 2.39
N LEU A 95 7.37 1.27 2.20
CA LEU A 95 7.94 2.37 1.42
C LEU A 95 9.30 2.81 1.99
N CYS A 96 9.36 3.04 3.31
CA CYS A 96 10.60 3.51 3.95
C CYS A 96 11.72 2.45 3.97
N LYS A 97 11.39 1.15 3.95
CA LYS A 97 12.40 0.07 3.93
C LYS A 97 12.78 -0.39 2.53
N THR A 98 11.93 -0.14 1.53
CA THR A 98 12.14 -0.62 0.17
C THR A 98 12.94 0.39 -0.65
N PHE A 99 12.63 1.68 -0.53
CA PHE A 99 13.22 2.74 -1.34
C PHE A 99 14.30 3.48 -0.55
N THR A 100 15.48 2.87 -0.48
CA THR A 100 16.62 3.38 0.30
C THR A 100 17.77 3.82 -0.59
N GLN A 101 18.72 4.60 -0.04
CA GLN A 101 19.91 5.02 -0.78
C GLN A 101 20.79 3.85 -1.24
N GLU A 102 20.64 2.66 -0.64
CA GLU A 102 21.33 1.44 -1.09
C GLU A 102 20.93 1.04 -2.52
N HIS A 103 19.70 1.36 -2.93
CA HIS A 103 19.15 1.07 -4.26
C HIS A 103 18.99 2.34 -5.10
N ALA A 104 19.70 3.42 -4.77
CA ALA A 104 19.53 4.72 -5.42
C ALA A 104 19.74 4.66 -6.94
N ASP A 105 20.71 3.86 -7.39
CA ASP A 105 21.00 3.69 -8.81
C ASP A 105 19.81 3.03 -9.53
N GLU A 106 19.28 1.93 -9.02
CA GLU A 106 18.10 1.28 -9.61
C GLU A 106 16.82 2.13 -9.52
N ILE A 107 16.68 2.91 -8.45
CA ILE A 107 15.55 3.83 -8.26
C ILE A 107 15.59 4.96 -9.30
N SER A 108 16.79 5.43 -9.66
CA SER A 108 16.97 6.53 -10.64
C SER A 108 16.47 6.22 -12.04
N ASP A 109 16.34 4.94 -12.39
CA ASP A 109 15.75 4.47 -13.65
C ASP A 109 14.33 3.88 -13.48
N THR A 110 13.74 4.01 -12.30
CA THR A 110 12.40 3.50 -11.98
C THR A 110 11.32 4.58 -12.13
N VAL A 111 10.29 4.29 -12.92
CA VAL A 111 9.02 5.03 -12.93
C VAL A 111 8.11 4.43 -11.86
N TYR A 112 7.59 5.24 -10.94
CA TYR A 112 6.71 4.80 -9.87
C TYR A 112 5.39 5.57 -9.89
N LEU A 113 4.30 4.87 -10.26
CA LEU A 113 2.92 5.37 -10.23
C LEU A 113 2.18 4.75 -9.05
N SER A 114 1.57 5.58 -8.20
CA SER A 114 0.95 5.11 -6.95
C SER A 114 -0.36 5.83 -6.65
N THR A 115 -1.35 5.09 -6.14
CA THR A 115 -2.53 5.65 -5.47
C THR A 115 -2.50 5.50 -3.96
N ASN A 116 -1.39 4.98 -3.40
CA ASN A 116 -1.22 4.81 -1.97
C ASN A 116 -0.98 6.17 -1.28
N PRO A 117 -1.78 6.55 -0.26
CA PRO A 117 -1.71 7.86 0.38
C PRO A 117 -0.43 8.09 1.21
N HIS A 118 0.38 7.06 1.47
CA HIS A 118 1.67 7.20 2.16
C HIS A 118 2.82 7.62 1.24
N THR A 119 2.59 7.73 -0.09
CA THR A 119 3.63 8.07 -1.06
C THR A 119 4.21 9.47 -0.81
N GLN A 120 3.40 10.53 -0.88
CA GLN A 120 3.82 11.91 -0.59
C GLN A 120 4.38 12.09 0.83
N PRO A 121 3.74 11.58 1.91
CA PRO A 121 4.28 11.65 3.25
C PRO A 121 5.69 11.07 3.35
N THR A 122 5.98 10.01 2.60
CA THR A 122 7.29 9.35 2.62
C THR A 122 8.33 10.13 1.82
N PHE A 123 8.07 10.41 0.55
CA PHE A 123 9.11 10.91 -0.38
C PHE A 123 9.18 12.43 -0.49
N LYS A 124 8.16 13.16 -0.02
CA LYS A 124 8.11 14.63 -0.03
C LYS A 124 8.16 15.22 1.38
N ASP A 125 7.33 14.72 2.30
CA ASP A 125 7.23 15.29 3.65
C ASP A 125 8.24 14.69 4.66
N GLY A 126 8.99 13.66 4.28
CA GLY A 126 10.01 13.05 5.14
C GLY A 126 9.45 12.30 6.37
N LYS A 127 8.17 11.90 6.37
CA LYS A 127 7.55 11.16 7.47
C LYS A 127 8.09 9.73 7.52
N ARG A 128 8.34 9.22 8.73
CA ARG A 128 8.88 7.87 8.97
C ARG A 128 8.10 7.15 10.07
N PRO A 129 8.01 5.80 10.02
CA PRO A 129 7.47 5.02 11.13
C PRO A 129 8.36 5.09 12.39
N PRO A 130 7.79 4.79 13.58
CA PRO A 130 6.36 4.54 13.82
C PRO A 130 5.54 5.83 13.88
N ARG A 131 4.33 5.82 13.31
CA ARG A 131 3.39 6.96 13.42
C ARG A 131 2.47 6.86 14.62
N LYS A 132 1.98 5.65 14.92
CA LYS A 132 0.95 5.44 15.95
C LYS A 132 1.46 5.68 17.37
N TYR A 133 2.72 5.34 17.66
CA TYR A 133 3.24 5.30 19.03
C TYR A 133 4.34 6.33 19.28
N VAL A 134 4.26 7.02 20.42
CA VAL A 134 5.42 7.70 21.00
C VAL A 134 6.46 6.67 21.41
N VAL A 135 7.66 6.74 20.83
CA VAL A 135 8.77 5.82 21.14
C VAL A 135 9.72 6.41 22.18
N PRO A 136 10.10 5.65 23.23
CA PRO A 136 10.96 6.17 24.28
C PRO A 136 12.39 6.45 23.80
N VAL A 137 12.95 5.50 23.05
CA VAL A 137 14.29 5.56 22.48
C VAL A 137 14.24 4.87 21.13
N THR A 138 14.83 5.49 20.12
CA THR A 138 15.03 4.88 18.80
C THR A 138 16.39 5.28 18.22
N TRP A 139 17.05 4.36 17.54
CA TRP A 139 18.21 4.60 16.69
C TRP A 139 17.96 4.05 15.28
N ALA A 140 16.69 4.01 14.88
CA ALA A 140 16.29 3.71 13.51
C ALA A 140 17.02 4.64 12.53
N ASP A 141 17.56 4.03 11.48
CA ASP A 141 18.30 4.73 10.43
C ASP A 141 17.52 4.63 9.12
N TRP A 142 16.62 5.60 8.94
CA TRP A 142 15.74 5.66 7.79
C TRP A 142 16.45 6.30 6.61
N ASN A 143 17.24 5.51 5.88
CA ASN A 143 18.03 5.94 4.73
C ASN A 143 17.19 6.01 3.43
N VAL A 144 16.01 6.63 3.50
CA VAL A 144 15.01 6.68 2.41
C VAL A 144 15.47 7.67 1.34
N VAL A 145 15.18 7.38 0.08
CA VAL A 145 15.38 8.33 -1.03
C VAL A 145 14.34 9.47 -1.02
N ASP A 146 14.69 10.58 -1.67
CA ASP A 146 13.74 11.65 -1.98
C ASP A 146 13.07 11.43 -3.33
N GLU A 147 11.94 12.11 -3.58
CA GLU A 147 11.19 11.98 -4.84
C GLU A 147 12.03 12.26 -6.10
N SER A 148 13.00 13.16 -6.01
CA SER A 148 13.84 13.59 -7.13
C SER A 148 14.83 12.53 -7.59
N GLN A 149 15.00 11.48 -6.79
CA GLN A 149 15.85 10.34 -7.13
C GLN A 149 15.12 9.29 -7.97
N PHE A 150 13.80 9.38 -8.14
CA PHE A 150 13.09 8.53 -9.08
C PHE A 150 13.19 9.12 -10.49
N LYS A 151 13.17 8.26 -11.52
CA LYS A 151 12.99 8.73 -12.90
C LYS A 151 11.70 9.54 -13.04
N LEU A 152 10.65 9.03 -12.40
CA LEU A 152 9.37 9.69 -12.21
C LEU A 152 8.69 9.07 -11.00
N LEU A 153 8.41 9.87 -9.98
CA LEU A 153 7.45 9.51 -8.94
C LEU A 153 6.16 10.29 -9.19
N LYS A 154 5.04 9.58 -9.33
CA LYS A 154 3.73 10.22 -9.48
C LYS A 154 2.72 9.59 -8.53
N GLN A 155 2.29 10.38 -7.55
CA GLN A 155 1.10 10.07 -6.78
C GLN A 155 -0.12 10.57 -7.55
N LEU A 156 -1.02 9.65 -7.87
CA LEU A 156 -2.25 9.95 -8.60
C LEU A 156 -3.30 10.52 -7.66
N SER A 157 -4.04 11.51 -8.14
CA SER A 157 -5.09 12.22 -7.42
C SER A 157 -6.48 11.76 -7.86
N ARG A 158 -7.50 12.36 -7.24
CA ARG A 158 -8.91 12.06 -7.52
C ARG A 158 -9.26 12.38 -8.97
N HIS A 159 -10.23 11.64 -9.50
CA HIS A 159 -10.76 11.88 -10.83
C HIS A 159 -12.25 12.16 -10.71
N HIS A 160 -12.70 13.29 -11.26
CA HIS A 160 -14.07 13.81 -11.15
C HIS A 160 -15.20 12.81 -11.39
N ARG A 161 -14.98 11.76 -12.18
CA ARG A 161 -16.03 10.79 -12.51
C ARG A 161 -16.47 9.91 -11.34
N TYR A 162 -15.60 9.67 -10.36
CA TYR A 162 -15.90 8.76 -9.23
C TYR A 162 -15.99 9.50 -7.89
N GLU A 163 -15.66 10.79 -7.87
CA GLU A 163 -15.88 11.69 -6.72
C GLU A 163 -17.36 11.73 -6.30
N ASP A 164 -18.28 11.43 -7.22
CA ASP A 164 -19.72 11.40 -6.96
C ASP A 164 -20.16 10.25 -6.03
N TYR A 165 -19.36 9.18 -5.88
CA TYR A 165 -19.77 7.96 -5.16
C TYR A 165 -18.83 7.55 -4.02
N PHE A 166 -17.52 7.73 -4.18
CA PHE A 166 -16.55 7.41 -3.13
C PHE A 166 -15.19 8.07 -3.39
N ASP A 167 -14.47 8.34 -2.30
CA ASP A 167 -13.21 9.09 -2.31
C ASP A 167 -11.98 8.27 -2.75
N THR A 168 -12.13 6.95 -2.89
CA THR A 168 -11.03 6.04 -3.24
C THR A 168 -10.82 5.99 -4.75
N ILE A 169 -9.55 6.09 -5.18
CA ILE A 169 -9.18 6.04 -6.60
C ILE A 169 -9.37 4.61 -7.12
N PRO A 170 -10.20 4.38 -8.15
CA PRO A 170 -10.40 3.06 -8.72
C PRO A 170 -9.17 2.60 -9.54
N PRO A 171 -8.98 1.27 -9.69
CA PRO A 171 -7.76 0.73 -10.27
C PRO A 171 -7.60 1.02 -11.78
N ASN A 172 -8.69 1.37 -12.48
CA ASN A 172 -8.63 1.78 -13.88
C ASN A 172 -7.81 3.06 -14.09
N ILE A 173 -7.80 3.99 -13.12
CA ILE A 173 -7.04 5.25 -13.22
C ILE A 173 -5.54 4.97 -13.25
N VAL A 174 -5.03 4.15 -12.32
CA VAL A 174 -3.62 3.72 -12.30
C VAL A 174 -3.27 3.02 -13.61
N THR A 175 -4.17 2.17 -14.09
CA THR A 175 -3.98 1.41 -15.33
C THR A 175 -3.92 2.32 -16.55
N ASP A 176 -4.79 3.33 -16.64
CA ASP A 176 -4.77 4.30 -17.73
C ASP A 176 -3.44 5.06 -17.77
N GLN A 177 -2.98 5.52 -16.60
CA GLN A 177 -1.71 6.25 -16.48
C GLN A 177 -0.51 5.36 -16.81
N ALA A 178 -0.54 4.09 -16.41
CA ALA A 178 0.50 3.11 -16.73
C ALA A 178 0.59 2.85 -18.24
N ILE A 179 -0.53 2.66 -18.93
CA ILE A 179 -0.56 2.46 -20.40
C ILE A 179 0.01 3.69 -21.11
N LEU A 180 -0.35 4.89 -20.65
CA LEU A 180 0.14 6.14 -21.23
C LEU A 180 1.64 6.34 -20.98
N ALA A 181 2.11 6.06 -19.77
CA ALA A 181 3.53 6.13 -19.41
C ALA A 181 4.33 5.10 -20.21
N GLY A 182 3.85 3.85 -20.28
CA GLY A 182 4.40 2.73 -21.05
C GLY A 182 4.68 3.05 -22.51
N ARG A 183 3.84 3.90 -23.13
CA ARG A 183 3.96 4.28 -24.55
C ARG A 183 4.74 5.56 -24.80
N LYS A 184 4.96 6.39 -23.77
CA LYS A 184 5.54 7.74 -23.92
C LYS A 184 6.90 7.90 -23.27
N LEU A 185 7.16 7.14 -22.22
CA LEU A 185 8.38 7.23 -21.43
C LEU A 185 9.30 6.06 -21.78
N ASP A 186 10.58 6.35 -21.81
CA ASP A 186 11.63 5.33 -21.83
C ASP A 186 12.01 5.02 -20.37
N PHE A 187 11.95 3.77 -19.94
CA PHE A 187 12.26 3.35 -18.57
C PHE A 187 12.77 1.91 -18.55
N GLU A 188 13.68 1.62 -17.61
CA GLU A 188 14.15 0.24 -17.36
C GLU A 188 13.16 -0.51 -16.47
N ARG A 189 12.53 0.20 -15.53
CA ARG A 189 11.64 -0.36 -14.52
C ARG A 189 10.41 0.51 -14.29
N MET A 190 9.25 -0.12 -14.14
CA MET A 190 8.01 0.53 -13.75
C MET A 190 7.38 -0.16 -12.54
N ILE A 191 6.99 0.62 -11.54
CA ILE A 191 6.21 0.17 -10.39
C ILE A 191 4.82 0.79 -10.46
N LEU A 192 3.80 -0.05 -10.36
CA LEU A 192 2.40 0.35 -10.26
C LEU A 192 1.86 -0.11 -8.90
N HIS A 193 1.57 0.84 -8.02
CA HIS A 193 1.04 0.55 -6.70
C HIS A 193 -0.44 0.90 -6.63
N TYR A 194 -1.24 -0.15 -6.72
CA TYR A 194 -2.68 -0.11 -6.61
C TYR A 194 -3.09 -0.10 -5.15
N TYR A 195 -4.05 0.76 -4.81
CA TYR A 195 -4.63 0.82 -3.47
C TYR A 195 -5.58 -0.34 -3.15
N GLN A 196 -6.04 -1.09 -4.15
CA GLN A 196 -6.83 -2.30 -3.93
C GLN A 196 -5.90 -3.52 -3.82
N PRO A 197 -6.22 -4.53 -2.98
CA PRO A 197 -7.54 -4.80 -2.38
C PRO A 197 -7.88 -4.10 -1.06
N HIS A 198 -6.97 -3.33 -0.46
CA HIS A 198 -7.19 -2.65 0.82
C HIS A 198 -8.53 -1.87 0.89
N ARG A 199 -9.07 -1.73 2.11
CA ARG A 199 -10.29 -0.96 2.38
C ARG A 199 -10.12 0.52 1.97
N PRO A 200 -11.15 1.20 1.47
CA PRO A 200 -12.56 0.79 1.40
C PRO A 200 -12.84 -0.29 0.35
N HIS A 201 -13.79 -1.20 0.64
CA HIS A 201 -14.22 -2.28 -0.26
C HIS A 201 -15.18 -1.78 -1.34
N VAL A 202 -14.66 -1.00 -2.29
CA VAL A 202 -15.42 -0.30 -3.34
C VAL A 202 -15.98 -1.19 -4.45
N ALA A 203 -15.65 -2.48 -4.54
CA ALA A 203 -15.97 -3.31 -5.71
C ALA A 203 -17.46 -3.31 -6.10
N SER A 204 -18.35 -3.50 -5.12
CA SER A 204 -19.80 -3.50 -5.35
C SER A 204 -20.31 -2.10 -5.68
N ALA A 205 -19.91 -1.08 -4.91
CA ALA A 205 -20.23 0.32 -5.16
C ALA A 205 -19.80 0.79 -6.57
N TYR A 206 -18.59 0.41 -7.00
CA TYR A 206 -18.06 0.68 -8.34
C TYR A 206 -18.89 0.02 -9.44
N ARG A 207 -19.32 -1.24 -9.25
CA ARG A 207 -20.11 -1.98 -10.24
C ARG A 207 -21.54 -1.41 -10.36
N GLU A 208 -22.12 -1.03 -9.23
CA GLU A 208 -23.52 -0.60 -9.13
C GLU A 208 -23.70 0.91 -9.30
N GLN A 209 -22.61 1.69 -9.33
CA GLN A 209 -22.63 3.15 -9.41
C GLN A 209 -23.48 3.76 -8.27
N ARG A 210 -23.13 3.37 -7.05
CA ARG A 210 -23.74 3.84 -5.80
C ARG A 210 -22.68 4.27 -4.80
N ASP A 211 -23.11 4.95 -3.76
CA ASP A 211 -22.27 5.27 -2.62
C ASP A 211 -21.80 4.00 -1.89
N ILE A 212 -20.62 4.09 -1.31
CA ILE A 212 -20.09 3.05 -0.42
C ILE A 212 -20.89 2.99 0.88
N THR A 213 -21.14 1.78 1.37
CA THR A 213 -21.76 1.58 2.68
C THR A 213 -20.73 1.70 3.81
N ASP A 214 -21.19 2.02 5.02
CA ASP A 214 -20.31 2.11 6.19
C ASP A 214 -19.54 0.79 6.44
N ALA A 215 -20.17 -0.36 6.19
CA ALA A 215 -19.52 -1.67 6.33
C ALA A 215 -18.46 -1.96 5.26
N GLU A 216 -18.57 -1.35 4.07
CA GLU A 216 -17.55 -1.43 3.03
C GLU A 216 -16.36 -0.49 3.32
N ASP A 217 -16.60 0.66 3.98
CA ASP A 217 -15.58 1.64 4.35
C ASP A 217 -14.84 1.29 5.65
N HIS A 218 -15.60 0.89 6.67
CA HIS A 218 -15.15 0.59 8.03
C HIS A 218 -15.50 -0.87 8.42
N PRO A 219 -14.95 -1.87 7.70
CA PRO A 219 -15.34 -3.28 7.89
C PRO A 219 -15.03 -3.82 9.28
N TRP A 220 -13.97 -3.34 9.94
CA TRP A 220 -13.57 -3.83 11.26
C TRP A 220 -14.55 -3.36 12.33
N GLU A 221 -14.91 -2.08 12.27
CA GLU A 221 -15.91 -1.46 13.12
C GLU A 221 -17.29 -2.09 12.90
N ALA A 222 -17.65 -2.39 11.64
CA ALA A 222 -18.89 -3.09 11.30
C ALA A 222 -18.94 -4.54 11.83
N ILE A 223 -17.81 -5.26 11.83
CA ILE A 223 -17.70 -6.58 12.49
C ILE A 223 -17.88 -6.45 14.00
N GLU A 224 -17.24 -5.45 14.62
CA GLU A 224 -17.36 -5.22 16.07
C GLU A 224 -18.79 -4.88 16.50
N ARG A 225 -19.53 -4.12 15.67
CA ARG A 225 -20.95 -3.82 15.88
C ARG A 225 -21.89 -4.98 15.52
N GLY A 226 -21.37 -6.04 14.91
CA GLY A 226 -22.16 -7.21 14.49
C GLY A 226 -23.05 -6.97 13.26
N GLU A 227 -22.73 -5.96 12.46
CA GLU A 227 -23.47 -5.61 11.23
C GLU A 227 -23.10 -6.54 10.07
N ILE A 228 -21.84 -6.96 10.02
CA ILE A 228 -21.33 -7.97 9.07
C ILE A 228 -20.50 -9.01 9.82
N SER A 229 -20.43 -10.20 9.27
CA SER A 229 -19.53 -11.27 9.70
C SER A 229 -18.13 -11.08 9.12
N LYS A 230 -17.14 -11.76 9.71
CA LYS A 230 -15.79 -11.85 9.14
C LYS A 230 -15.77 -12.41 7.72
N GLN A 231 -16.67 -13.35 7.43
CA GLN A 231 -16.77 -13.93 6.09
C GLN A 231 -17.26 -12.88 5.09
N GLU A 232 -18.28 -12.10 5.44
CA GLU A 232 -18.77 -11.02 4.57
C GLU A 232 -17.68 -9.96 4.30
N ALA A 233 -16.90 -9.59 5.32
CA ALA A 233 -15.75 -8.71 5.11
C ALA A 233 -14.67 -9.34 4.22
N TRP A 234 -14.42 -10.65 4.36
CA TRP A 234 -13.50 -11.40 3.51
C TRP A 234 -13.96 -11.41 2.04
N GLU A 235 -15.24 -11.67 1.79
CA GLU A 235 -15.80 -11.64 0.43
C GLU A 235 -15.71 -10.24 -0.19
N ASN A 236 -16.02 -9.18 0.56
CA ASN A 236 -15.88 -7.80 0.10
C ASN A 236 -14.43 -7.47 -0.28
N TYR A 237 -13.47 -7.96 0.51
CA TYR A 237 -12.04 -7.84 0.22
C TYR A 237 -11.62 -8.64 -1.04
N LEU A 238 -12.12 -9.87 -1.22
CA LEU A 238 -11.90 -10.66 -2.43
C LEU A 238 -12.50 -9.99 -3.68
N ASP A 239 -13.67 -9.37 -3.56
CA ASP A 239 -14.29 -8.63 -4.65
C ASP A 239 -13.48 -7.39 -5.04
N ASN A 240 -12.88 -6.71 -4.07
CA ASN A 240 -11.89 -5.65 -4.30
C ASN A 240 -10.65 -6.18 -5.04
N LEU A 241 -10.17 -7.36 -4.65
CA LEU A 241 -9.07 -8.03 -5.33
C LEU A 241 -9.43 -8.39 -6.78
N ARG A 242 -10.63 -8.93 -7.03
CA ARG A 242 -11.13 -9.22 -8.39
C ARG A 242 -11.23 -7.94 -9.23
N LEU A 243 -11.68 -6.83 -8.64
CA LEU A 243 -11.78 -5.54 -9.34
C LEU A 243 -10.40 -5.08 -9.87
N VAL A 244 -9.36 -5.12 -9.02
CA VAL A 244 -8.01 -4.70 -9.43
C VAL A 244 -7.37 -5.70 -10.39
N LEU A 245 -7.57 -7.00 -10.20
CA LEU A 245 -7.09 -8.02 -11.14
C LEU A 245 -7.72 -7.88 -12.53
N GLY A 246 -8.98 -7.44 -12.62
CA GLY A 246 -9.60 -7.08 -13.89
C GLY A 246 -8.92 -5.89 -14.59
N SER A 247 -8.47 -4.90 -13.82
CA SER A 247 -7.69 -3.76 -14.35
C SER A 247 -6.28 -4.18 -14.77
N ILE A 248 -5.65 -5.07 -14.00
CA ILE A 248 -4.35 -5.67 -14.34
C ILE A 248 -4.44 -6.50 -15.62
N ARG A 249 -5.51 -7.30 -15.82
CA ARG A 249 -5.74 -7.99 -17.10
C ARG A 249 -5.69 -7.02 -18.28
N ARG A 250 -6.36 -5.87 -18.17
CA ARG A 250 -6.35 -4.84 -19.21
C ARG A 250 -4.95 -4.25 -19.40
N LEU A 251 -4.23 -3.98 -18.31
CA LEU A 251 -2.86 -3.49 -18.34
C LEU A 251 -1.94 -4.44 -19.11
N LEU A 252 -1.96 -5.74 -18.77
CA LEU A 252 -1.07 -6.75 -19.35
C LEU A 252 -1.23 -6.89 -20.87
N SER A 253 -2.40 -6.55 -21.42
CA SER A 253 -2.66 -6.50 -22.86
C SER A 253 -2.34 -5.14 -23.52
N ASN A 254 -1.79 -4.17 -22.77
CA ASN A 254 -1.58 -2.79 -23.22
C ASN A 254 -0.25 -2.17 -22.76
N ILE A 255 0.70 -2.97 -22.28
CA ILE A 255 2.07 -2.56 -21.95
C ILE A 255 3.03 -3.70 -22.31
N ASP A 256 4.24 -3.36 -22.73
CA ASP A 256 5.29 -4.35 -22.99
C ASP A 256 6.13 -4.56 -21.72
N ALA A 257 6.26 -5.81 -21.28
CA ALA A 257 7.19 -6.21 -20.22
C ALA A 257 7.48 -7.71 -20.33
N GLU A 258 8.75 -8.09 -20.36
CA GLU A 258 9.14 -9.51 -20.43
C GLU A 258 8.81 -10.21 -19.11
N ARG A 259 9.11 -9.54 -17.98
CA ARG A 259 8.84 -10.04 -16.64
C ARG A 259 8.01 -9.06 -15.85
N VAL A 260 6.74 -9.44 -15.66
CA VAL A 260 5.83 -8.81 -14.73
C VAL A 260 5.83 -9.59 -13.42
N ALA A 261 6.02 -8.91 -12.30
CA ALA A 261 5.83 -9.46 -10.96
C ALA A 261 4.61 -8.82 -10.30
N ILE A 262 3.68 -9.63 -9.81
CA ILE A 262 2.51 -9.21 -9.03
C ILE A 262 2.76 -9.59 -7.56
N THR A 263 2.83 -8.58 -6.70
CA THR A 263 3.15 -8.70 -5.27
C THR A 263 2.26 -7.77 -4.44
N ALA A 264 2.48 -7.75 -3.13
CA ALA A 264 1.94 -6.77 -2.21
C ALA A 264 3.06 -6.07 -1.43
N ASP A 265 2.76 -4.91 -0.86
CA ASP A 265 3.59 -4.22 0.13
C ASP A 265 3.45 -4.85 1.53
N HIS A 266 2.26 -5.29 1.90
CA HIS A 266 1.93 -6.10 3.08
C HIS A 266 0.65 -6.90 2.83
N GLY A 267 0.19 -7.67 3.82
CA GLY A 267 -1.12 -8.32 3.84
C GLY A 267 -2.01 -7.76 4.95
N GLU A 268 -3.19 -8.34 5.17
CA GLU A 268 -4.20 -7.79 6.08
C GLU A 268 -4.66 -8.83 7.13
N LEU A 269 -4.85 -8.39 8.38
CA LEU A 269 -5.41 -9.23 9.43
C LEU A 269 -6.94 -9.12 9.46
N PHE A 270 -7.60 -10.28 9.61
CA PHE A 270 -9.05 -10.45 9.75
C PHE A 270 -9.39 -10.99 11.16
N GLY A 271 -8.60 -10.59 12.16
CA GLY A 271 -8.78 -10.93 13.57
C GLY A 271 -7.77 -11.94 14.11
N GLU A 272 -6.74 -12.29 13.36
CA GLU A 272 -5.59 -13.06 13.86
C GLU A 272 -4.97 -12.31 15.05
N MET A 273 -4.68 -13.03 16.14
CA MET A 273 -4.21 -12.44 17.40
C MET A 273 -5.10 -11.29 17.93
N LYS A 274 -6.41 -11.30 17.61
CA LYS A 274 -7.37 -10.24 17.95
C LYS A 274 -7.00 -8.87 17.36
N GLN A 275 -6.33 -8.85 16.22
CA GLN A 275 -6.00 -7.63 15.49
C GLN A 275 -6.63 -7.66 14.10
N TYR A 276 -7.04 -6.49 13.62
CA TYR A 276 -7.55 -6.28 12.27
C TYR A 276 -6.70 -5.24 11.55
N GLY A 277 -6.75 -5.26 10.22
CA GLY A 277 -5.94 -4.37 9.40
C GLY A 277 -4.46 -4.74 9.42
N HIS A 278 -3.61 -3.73 9.30
CA HIS A 278 -2.16 -3.89 9.10
C HIS A 278 -1.34 -2.94 10.00
N PRO A 279 -1.23 -3.25 11.30
CA PRO A 279 -0.42 -2.46 12.21
C PRO A 279 1.07 -2.44 11.81
N GLU A 280 1.71 -1.29 11.98
CA GLU A 280 3.15 -1.11 11.76
C GLU A 280 3.99 -1.97 12.70
N GLY A 281 5.07 -2.54 12.17
CA GLY A 281 6.08 -3.25 12.95
C GLY A 281 5.67 -4.62 13.49
N ILE A 282 4.65 -5.26 12.92
CA ILE A 282 4.17 -6.57 13.38
C ILE A 282 4.68 -7.69 12.44
N PRO A 283 5.56 -8.60 12.91
CA PRO A 283 6.12 -9.68 12.11
C PRO A 283 5.16 -10.88 11.97
N HIS A 284 3.89 -10.63 11.66
CA HIS A 284 2.91 -11.69 11.46
C HIS A 284 2.95 -12.21 10.01
N PRO A 285 2.90 -13.53 9.76
CA PRO A 285 2.93 -14.06 8.39
C PRO A 285 1.82 -13.52 7.49
N HIS A 286 0.61 -13.29 8.00
CA HIS A 286 -0.49 -12.73 7.19
C HIS A 286 -0.30 -11.24 6.85
N LEU A 287 0.65 -10.55 7.50
CA LEU A 287 1.05 -9.17 7.16
C LEU A 287 2.31 -9.12 6.31
N LYS A 288 3.31 -9.92 6.67
CA LYS A 288 4.64 -9.82 6.05
C LYS A 288 4.88 -10.87 4.98
N LYS A 289 4.10 -11.95 4.88
CA LYS A 289 4.24 -12.92 3.78
C LYS A 289 3.26 -12.54 2.68
N VAL A 290 3.79 -11.98 1.60
CA VAL A 290 3.03 -11.39 0.48
C VAL A 290 3.13 -12.28 -0.76
N PRO A 291 2.15 -12.23 -1.67
CA PRO A 291 2.19 -13.00 -2.90
C PRO A 291 3.39 -12.61 -3.78
N TRP A 292 3.84 -13.54 -4.60
CA TRP A 292 4.76 -13.28 -5.69
C TRP A 292 4.35 -14.14 -6.88
N ALA A 293 3.56 -13.57 -7.79
CA ALA A 293 3.17 -14.21 -9.04
C ALA A 293 3.95 -13.58 -10.21
N VAL A 294 4.41 -14.40 -11.15
CA VAL A 294 5.20 -13.93 -12.30
C VAL A 294 4.43 -14.21 -13.58
N THR A 295 4.40 -13.22 -14.47
CA THR A 295 3.78 -13.31 -15.80
C THR A 295 4.53 -12.40 -16.79
N SER A 296 3.97 -12.18 -17.97
CA SER A 296 4.50 -11.27 -19.01
C SER A 296 3.38 -10.38 -19.54
N ALA A 297 3.75 -9.25 -20.17
CA ALA A 297 2.81 -8.33 -20.80
C ALA A 297 3.20 -8.03 -22.25
N THR A 298 2.21 -7.74 -23.08
CA THR A 298 2.43 -7.33 -24.48
C THR A 298 1.40 -6.26 -24.84
N ASP A 299 1.86 -5.13 -25.38
CA ASP A 299 0.98 -4.05 -25.83
C ASP A 299 0.25 -4.43 -27.13
N GLN A 300 -0.96 -4.97 -26.99
CA GLN A 300 -1.86 -5.27 -28.10
C GLN A 300 -2.60 -4.03 -28.61
N LYS A 301 -2.42 -2.86 -27.96
CA LYS A 301 -3.05 -1.59 -28.32
C LYS A 301 -4.59 -1.64 -28.37
N THR A 302 -5.18 -2.45 -27.51
CA THR A 302 -6.64 -2.62 -27.39
C THR A 302 -7.30 -1.51 -26.57
N SER A 303 -6.52 -0.74 -25.81
CA SER A 303 -6.95 0.40 -25.02
C SER A 303 -6.11 1.63 -25.35
N ASN A 304 -6.78 2.78 -25.56
CA ASN A 304 -6.13 4.07 -25.76
C ASN A 304 -6.75 5.10 -24.82
N PRO A 305 -6.28 5.17 -23.56
CA PRO A 305 -6.76 6.15 -22.59
C PRO A 305 -6.58 7.57 -23.14
N CYS A 306 -7.56 8.44 -22.91
CA CYS A 306 -7.57 9.81 -23.43
C CYS A 306 -6.86 10.82 -22.50
N ALA A 307 -6.36 10.37 -21.35
CA ALA A 307 -5.68 11.23 -20.39
C ALA A 307 -4.23 11.50 -20.85
N SER A 308 -3.62 12.58 -20.34
CA SER A 308 -2.18 12.73 -20.39
C SER A 308 -1.59 12.54 -18.98
N VAL A 309 -0.43 11.90 -18.91
CA VAL A 309 0.32 11.68 -17.66
C VAL A 309 0.74 13.01 -17.02
N ALA A 310 0.94 14.04 -17.85
CA ALA A 310 1.39 15.36 -17.43
C ALA A 310 0.25 16.25 -16.91
N GLU A 311 -1.00 16.07 -17.37
CA GLU A 311 -2.14 16.92 -16.98
C GLU A 311 -2.88 16.42 -15.73
N GLN A 312 -2.50 15.27 -15.16
CA GLN A 312 -3.00 14.87 -13.85
C GLN A 312 -2.37 15.74 -12.77
N GLU A 313 -3.18 16.54 -12.09
CA GLU A 313 -2.75 17.31 -10.92
C GLU A 313 -2.28 16.35 -9.82
N GLU A 314 -1.19 16.69 -9.14
CA GLU A 314 -0.82 15.98 -7.92
C GLU A 314 -1.79 16.34 -6.80
N PRO A 315 -2.12 15.41 -5.88
CA PRO A 315 -2.98 15.75 -4.76
C PRO A 315 -2.32 16.83 -3.90
N SER A 316 -3.13 17.75 -3.38
CA SER A 316 -2.62 18.73 -2.43
C SER A 316 -2.25 18.03 -1.12
N LYS A 317 -1.41 18.66 -0.30
CA LYS A 317 -1.06 18.14 1.02
C LYS A 317 -2.29 17.95 1.92
N SER A 318 -3.26 18.87 1.85
CA SER A 318 -4.53 18.75 2.57
C SER A 318 -5.33 17.54 2.12
N ASP A 319 -5.41 17.27 0.80
CA ASP A 319 -6.16 16.10 0.30
C ASP A 319 -5.54 14.78 0.80
N VAL A 320 -4.22 14.73 0.89
CA VAL A 320 -3.51 13.55 1.44
C VAL A 320 -3.73 13.42 2.94
N GLU A 321 -3.66 14.52 3.69
CA GLU A 321 -3.92 14.51 5.15
C GLU A 321 -5.37 14.11 5.45
N ASP A 322 -6.34 14.67 4.72
CA ASP A 322 -7.77 14.33 4.86
C ASP A 322 -8.01 12.85 4.56
N ARG A 323 -7.39 12.30 3.50
CA ARG A 323 -7.49 10.88 3.18
C ARG A 323 -6.86 10.00 4.25
N LEU A 324 -5.67 10.37 4.77
CA LEU A 324 -5.04 9.61 5.85
C LEU A 324 -5.87 9.62 7.13
N LYS A 325 -6.52 10.75 7.44
CA LYS A 325 -7.41 10.89 8.59
C LYS A 325 -8.68 10.05 8.44
N HIS A 326 -9.31 10.07 7.27
CA HIS A 326 -10.48 9.21 6.96
C HIS A 326 -10.17 7.72 7.18
N LEU A 327 -8.96 7.31 6.80
CA LEU A 327 -8.48 5.93 6.95
C LEU A 327 -8.00 5.58 8.36
N GLY A 328 -7.96 6.55 9.28
CA GLY A 328 -7.58 6.37 10.68
C GLY A 328 -6.07 6.29 10.92
N TYR A 329 -5.24 6.88 10.05
CA TYR A 329 -3.77 6.86 10.20
C TYR A 329 -3.19 8.03 11.00
N ILE A 330 -3.92 9.15 11.11
CA ILE A 330 -3.50 10.37 11.82
C ILE A 330 -4.65 11.05 12.53
#